data_AF-A0A3G1L0K8-F1
#
_entry.id   AF-A0A3G1L0K8-F1
#
_cell.length_a   1.000
_cell.length_b   1.000
_cell.length_c   1.000
_cell.angle_alpha   90.00
_cell.angle_beta   90.00
_cell.angle_gamma   90.00
#
_symmetry.space_group_name_H-M   'P 1'
#
loop_
_entity.id
_entity.type
_entity.pdbx_description
1 polymer ?
#
loop_
_entity_poly.entity_id
_entity_poly.type
_entity_poly.pdbx_seq_one_letter_code
_entity_poly.pdbx_strand_id
1 'polypeptide(L)'
;MYRKRNRKQITLVENFFLPFGGKLNKNNRWVKLAEIIPWDTIEEKYAATFSDNGAPGKPVRMALGAIIIKERLGLSDEETLQQIIENPYLQLFIGLQEYTNAAPFDASLMVHFRKRFDLKTMQEINEMICLKEKEANQRGKDDPPSTGGSSPDQTTKEHSTCASIENTNKGNLILDATCAPADIHYPTDTWLLNEAREKLEDIMDELHQPLVGKVKKPRNYREKAHKEYLRFTKKRKPNKKAIRKALSKQLRYIKRDLKIIEILSHQSSLSLLSRQQYKELLVIQEIFRQQTLMYQTGTHQVDDRIVNISQPHIRPIVRGKVSAEVEFGAKVTISVKDGLAFIETLSFDNYNESKILIESAEKHKQRFGCYPEAIMADKIFRNRENLQFCKINHIRLSGPRLGRPSAKELEEHRQHQRSDESIRNVVEAKFGEGKRKYGLGRIMARLQETSECVIALQFLVMNLEYKLRKLFLLFFKDQFMFSFFNLAWSV
;
A
#
# COMPACT_ATOMS: atom_id res chain seq x y z
N MET A 1 32.43 17.91 -32.57
CA MET A 1 33.57 18.66 -32.00
C MET A 1 33.17 19.15 -30.61
N TYR A 2 33.73 18.59 -29.53
CA TYR A 2 33.41 19.00 -28.17
C TYR A 2 34.40 20.09 -27.73
N ARG A 3 33.91 21.32 -27.50
CA ARG A 3 34.73 22.42 -26.95
C ARG A 3 34.92 22.18 -25.45
N LYS A 4 36.13 21.76 -25.04
CA LYS A 4 36.51 21.74 -23.62
C LYS A 4 36.48 23.18 -23.08
N ARG A 5 35.66 23.42 -22.06
CA ARG A 5 35.74 24.67 -21.27
C ARG A 5 37.13 24.78 -20.64
N ASN A 6 37.68 25.99 -20.62
CA ASN A 6 39.02 26.26 -20.15
C ASN A 6 39.11 25.95 -18.64
N ARG A 7 40.00 25.03 -18.23
CA ARG A 7 40.11 24.51 -16.85
C ARG A 7 40.47 25.56 -15.79
N LYS A 8 40.87 26.77 -16.21
CA LYS A 8 41.27 27.87 -15.32
C LYS A 8 40.11 28.79 -14.91
N GLN A 9 38.89 28.56 -15.41
CA GLN A 9 37.73 29.37 -15.04
C GLN A 9 37.01 28.74 -13.84
N ILE A 10 37.26 29.27 -12.64
CA ILE A 10 36.53 28.89 -11.43
C ILE A 10 35.11 29.42 -11.60
N THR A 11 34.12 28.52 -11.66
CA THR A 11 32.71 28.93 -11.69
C THR A 11 32.30 29.18 -10.24
N LEU A 12 32.30 30.44 -9.81
CA LEU A 12 31.76 30.82 -8.50
C LEU A 12 30.25 30.61 -8.50
N VAL A 13 29.70 30.11 -7.39
CA VAL A 13 28.24 29.90 -7.22
C VAL A 13 27.47 31.19 -7.44
N GLU A 14 28.06 32.33 -7.08
CA GLU A 14 27.50 33.67 -7.28
C GLU A 14 27.32 34.06 -8.76
N ASN A 15 28.05 33.42 -9.68
CA ASN A 15 27.89 33.62 -11.13
C ASN A 15 26.82 32.71 -11.75
N PHE A 16 26.13 31.89 -10.93
CA PHE A 16 25.02 31.06 -11.39
C PHE A 16 23.75 31.92 -11.49
N PHE A 17 23.45 32.38 -12.70
CA PHE A 17 22.26 33.18 -12.97
C PHE A 17 20.98 32.33 -12.78
N LEU A 18 20.23 32.66 -11.74
CA LEU A 18 18.87 32.17 -11.53
C LEU A 18 17.88 33.23 -12.04
N PRO A 19 17.20 33.05 -13.19
CA PRO A 19 16.14 33.95 -13.63
C PRO A 19 14.89 33.77 -12.75
N PHE A 20 14.97 34.17 -11.48
CA PHE A 20 13.88 34.05 -10.50
C PHE A 20 12.68 34.98 -10.77
N GLY A 21 12.74 35.82 -11.81
CA GLY A 21 11.65 36.71 -12.24
C GLY A 21 10.54 36.05 -13.08
N GLY A 22 10.54 34.73 -13.25
CA GLY A 22 9.56 34.00 -14.08
C GLY A 22 8.43 33.34 -13.28
N LYS A 23 7.23 33.24 -13.89
CA LYS A 23 6.13 32.42 -13.36
C LYS A 23 6.46 30.93 -13.50
N LEU A 24 6.03 30.10 -12.54
CA LEU A 24 6.14 28.64 -12.67
C LEU A 24 5.39 28.14 -13.90
N ASN A 25 5.95 27.15 -14.59
CA ASN A 25 5.32 26.59 -15.78
C ASN A 25 4.05 25.82 -15.38
N LYS A 26 2.88 26.32 -15.82
CA LYS A 26 1.57 25.69 -15.57
C LYS A 26 1.45 24.26 -16.10
N ASN A 27 2.23 23.91 -17.12
CA ASN A 27 2.26 22.56 -17.70
C ASN A 27 3.22 21.60 -16.97
N ASN A 28 3.89 22.06 -15.90
CA ASN A 28 4.74 21.19 -15.10
C ASN A 28 3.90 20.10 -14.40
N ARG A 29 4.44 18.88 -14.39
CA ARG A 29 3.83 17.70 -13.77
C ARG A 29 3.35 17.92 -12.33
N TRP A 30 4.07 18.69 -11.51
CA TRP A 30 3.71 18.94 -10.11
C TRP A 30 2.58 19.97 -9.99
N VAL A 31 2.54 20.97 -10.86
CA VAL A 31 1.43 21.93 -10.93
C VAL A 31 0.14 21.20 -11.32
N LYS A 32 0.20 20.36 -12.35
CA LYS A 32 -0.94 19.54 -12.79
C LYS A 32 -1.41 18.55 -11.72
N LEU A 33 -0.49 17.93 -10.99
CA LEU A 33 -0.87 17.07 -9.87
C LEU A 33 -1.55 17.86 -8.74
N ALA A 34 -1.09 19.08 -8.45
CA ALA A 34 -1.73 19.94 -7.46
C ALA A 34 -3.17 20.31 -7.86
N GLU A 35 -3.45 20.50 -9.16
CA GLU A 35 -4.80 20.77 -9.67
C GLU A 35 -5.75 19.56 -9.57
N ILE A 36 -5.23 18.33 -9.73
CA ILE A 36 -6.03 17.11 -9.67
C ILE A 36 -6.57 16.85 -8.25
N ILE A 37 -5.72 17.02 -7.23
CA ILE A 37 -6.04 16.66 -5.86
C ILE A 37 -7.04 17.67 -5.26
N PRO A 38 -8.19 17.24 -4.71
CA PRO A 38 -9.15 18.12 -4.05
C PRO A 38 -8.68 18.52 -2.65
N TRP A 39 -7.70 19.43 -2.55
CA TRP A 39 -7.07 19.80 -1.28
C TRP A 39 -8.06 20.32 -0.24
N ASP A 40 -9.01 21.18 -0.61
CA ASP A 40 -9.92 21.82 0.34
C ASP A 40 -10.82 20.80 1.04
N THR A 41 -11.43 19.87 0.28
CA THR A 41 -12.26 18.78 0.82
C THR A 41 -11.46 17.84 1.73
N ILE A 42 -10.17 17.62 1.43
CA ILE A 42 -9.30 16.79 2.25
C ILE A 42 -8.91 17.54 3.53
N GLU A 43 -8.67 18.85 3.46
CA GLU A 43 -8.28 19.71 4.59
C GLU A 43 -9.39 19.76 5.64
N GLU A 44 -10.66 19.89 5.24
CA GLU A 44 -11.81 19.88 6.17
C GLU A 44 -11.82 18.61 7.04
N LYS A 45 -11.66 17.43 6.42
CA LYS A 45 -11.60 16.14 7.14
C LYS A 45 -10.35 16.03 8.00
N TYR A 46 -9.21 16.53 7.51
CA TYR A 46 -7.94 16.48 8.22
C TYR A 46 -7.95 17.38 9.46
N ALA A 47 -8.44 18.61 9.34
CA ALA A 47 -8.54 19.57 10.42
C ALA A 47 -9.38 19.04 11.60
N ALA A 48 -10.45 18.29 11.31
CA ALA A 48 -11.29 17.66 12.33
C ALA A 48 -10.57 16.62 13.21
N THR A 49 -9.37 16.16 12.82
CA THR A 49 -8.56 15.22 13.62
C THR A 49 -7.69 15.91 14.67
N PHE A 50 -7.57 17.23 14.64
CA PHE A 50 -6.76 17.99 15.58
C PHE A 50 -7.58 18.49 16.77
N SER A 51 -6.95 18.53 17.94
CA SER A 51 -7.49 19.21 19.11
C SER A 51 -7.19 20.71 19.04
N ASP A 52 -8.06 21.53 19.65
CA ASP A 52 -7.87 22.98 19.73
C ASP A 52 -6.68 23.42 20.61
N ASN A 53 -6.12 22.49 21.40
CA ASN A 53 -5.03 22.76 22.32
C ASN A 53 -3.69 22.26 21.78
N GLY A 54 -2.68 23.14 21.73
CA GLY A 54 -1.29 22.80 21.41
C GLY A 54 -0.69 23.64 20.29
N ALA A 55 0.48 23.22 19.80
CA ALA A 55 1.12 23.85 18.64
C ALA A 55 0.28 23.59 17.38
N PRO A 56 0.13 24.58 16.48
CA PRO A 56 -0.69 24.45 15.29
C PRO A 56 -0.20 23.31 14.40
N GLY A 57 -1.14 22.46 13.96
CA GLY A 57 -0.87 21.40 12.99
C GLY A 57 -0.36 21.97 11.67
N LYS A 58 0.48 21.19 10.98
CA LYS A 58 0.85 21.49 9.59
C LYS A 58 -0.37 21.21 8.68
N PRO A 59 -0.61 22.02 7.64
CA PRO A 59 -1.77 21.83 6.75
C PRO A 59 -1.70 20.50 6.00
N VAL A 60 -2.85 19.96 5.60
CA VAL A 60 -2.93 18.66 4.92
C VAL A 60 -2.12 18.67 3.63
N ARG A 61 -2.16 19.79 2.90
CA ARG A 61 -1.42 19.94 1.65
C ARG A 61 0.09 19.75 1.85
N MET A 62 0.61 20.14 3.00
CA MET A 62 2.01 19.91 3.35
C MET A 62 2.26 18.47 3.75
N ALA A 63 1.45 17.92 4.66
CA ALA A 63 1.63 16.57 5.18
C ALA A 63 1.42 15.49 4.09
N LEU A 64 0.27 15.51 3.41
CA LEU A 64 -0.07 14.60 2.32
C LEU A 64 0.81 14.85 1.08
N GLY A 65 1.09 16.12 0.77
CA GLY A 65 1.98 16.46 -0.34
C GLY A 65 3.39 15.90 -0.15
N ALA A 66 3.96 16.00 1.05
CA ALA A 66 5.29 15.47 1.34
C ALA A 66 5.36 13.94 1.21
N ILE A 67 4.37 13.20 1.73
CA ILE A 67 4.34 11.74 1.59
C ILE A 67 4.13 11.31 0.12
N ILE A 68 3.33 12.05 -0.66
CA ILE A 68 3.18 11.80 -2.10
C ILE A 68 4.51 12.03 -2.84
N ILE A 69 5.23 13.12 -2.53
CA ILE A 69 6.54 13.41 -3.14
C ILE A 69 7.51 12.26 -2.87
N LYS A 70 7.64 11.87 -1.60
CA LYS A 70 8.49 10.77 -1.18
C LYS A 70 8.21 9.50 -1.99
N GLU A 71 6.95 9.08 -2.03
CA GLU A 71 6.58 7.80 -2.64
C GLU A 71 6.70 7.83 -4.16
N ARG A 72 6.38 8.97 -4.77
CA ARG A 72 6.50 9.16 -6.23
C ARG A 72 7.95 9.17 -6.70
N LEU A 73 8.85 9.77 -5.92
CA LEU A 73 10.28 9.89 -6.27
C LEU A 73 11.14 8.74 -5.70
N GLY A 74 10.62 7.94 -4.77
CA GLY A 74 11.34 6.84 -4.15
C GLY A 74 12.46 7.29 -3.21
N LEU A 75 12.22 8.36 -2.43
CA LEU A 75 13.23 9.02 -1.60
C LEU A 75 13.19 8.59 -0.14
N SER A 76 14.26 8.88 0.61
CA SER A 76 14.25 8.84 2.08
C SER A 76 13.48 10.05 2.64
N ASP A 77 13.11 10.00 3.92
CA ASP A 77 12.42 11.13 4.56
C ASP A 77 13.30 12.40 4.56
N GLU A 78 14.61 12.26 4.84
CA GLU A 78 15.58 13.37 4.82
C GLU A 78 15.81 13.92 3.41
N GLU A 79 15.98 13.05 2.42
CA GLU A 79 16.17 13.46 1.02
C GLU A 79 14.90 14.13 0.46
N THR A 80 13.71 13.68 0.88
CA THR A 80 12.44 14.33 0.50
C THR A 80 12.42 15.79 0.95
N LEU A 81 12.91 16.07 2.16
CA LEU A 81 12.98 17.43 2.68
C LEU A 81 13.98 18.27 1.90
N GLN A 82 15.17 17.74 1.58
CA GLN A 82 16.16 18.45 0.76
C GLN A 82 15.61 18.77 -0.62
N GLN A 83 14.97 17.80 -1.29
CA GLN A 83 14.34 18.03 -2.59
C GLN A 83 13.27 19.12 -2.53
N ILE A 84 12.47 19.18 -1.46
CA ILE A 84 11.47 20.24 -1.26
C ILE A 84 12.15 21.61 -1.11
N ILE A 85 13.23 21.71 -0.33
CA ILE A 85 13.97 22.97 -0.14
C ILE A 85 14.56 23.46 -1.46
N GLU A 86 15.12 22.55 -2.26
CA GLU A 86 15.82 22.89 -3.51
C GLU A 86 14.86 23.19 -4.68
N ASN A 87 13.60 22.75 -4.62
CA ASN A 87 12.72 22.75 -5.78
C ASN A 87 11.43 23.58 -5.59
N PRO A 88 11.27 24.72 -6.30
CA PRO A 88 10.08 25.57 -6.17
C PRO A 88 8.78 24.89 -6.60
N TYR A 89 8.83 23.91 -7.53
CA TYR A 89 7.63 23.16 -7.91
C TYR A 89 7.13 22.24 -6.79
N LEU A 90 8.04 21.70 -5.97
CA LEU A 90 7.69 20.88 -4.83
C LEU A 90 7.14 21.74 -3.70
N GLN A 91 7.71 22.93 -3.48
CA GLN A 91 7.18 23.91 -2.53
C GLN A 91 5.75 24.34 -2.87
N LEU A 92 5.48 24.63 -4.15
CA LEU A 92 4.11 24.89 -4.61
C LEU A 92 3.19 23.68 -4.38
N PHE A 93 3.67 22.47 -4.66
CA PHE A 93 2.88 21.25 -4.50
C PHE A 93 2.43 21.07 -3.04
N ILE A 94 3.35 21.27 -2.09
CA ILE A 94 3.05 21.19 -0.64
C ILE A 94 2.29 22.41 -0.10
N GLY A 95 2.02 23.41 -0.93
CA GLY A 95 1.16 24.56 -0.59
C GLY A 95 1.87 25.81 -0.10
N LEU A 96 3.20 25.93 -0.28
CA LEU A 96 3.91 27.18 0.00
C LEU A 96 3.58 28.23 -1.08
N GLN A 97 3.41 29.47 -0.65
CA GLN A 97 3.06 30.60 -1.53
C GLN A 97 4.27 31.20 -2.23
N GLU A 98 5.44 31.11 -1.60
CA GLU A 98 6.70 31.64 -2.09
C GLU A 98 7.82 30.62 -1.93
N TYR A 99 8.87 30.80 -2.72
CA TYR A 99 10.07 29.97 -2.60
C TYR A 99 10.86 30.38 -1.36
N THR A 100 11.22 29.40 -0.54
CA THR A 100 12.06 29.59 0.64
C THR A 100 13.17 28.55 0.70
N ASN A 101 14.34 28.97 1.18
CA ASN A 101 15.47 28.07 1.46
C ASN A 101 15.37 27.41 2.83
N ALA A 102 14.37 27.79 3.64
CA ALA A 102 14.15 27.21 4.95
C ALA A 102 13.40 25.87 4.87
N ALA A 103 13.73 24.94 5.75
CA ALA A 103 13.01 23.68 5.87
C ALA A 103 11.56 23.94 6.32
N PRO A 104 10.53 23.50 5.57
CA PRO A 104 9.12 23.71 5.94
C PRO A 104 8.71 22.92 7.20
N PHE A 105 9.40 21.83 7.48
CA PHE A 105 9.21 20.95 8.63
C PHE A 105 10.48 20.10 8.88
N ASP A 106 10.58 19.48 10.06
CA ASP A 106 11.64 18.53 10.39
C ASP A 106 11.36 17.14 9.81
N ALA A 107 12.38 16.46 9.26
CA ALA A 107 12.20 15.17 8.58
C ALA A 107 11.54 14.09 9.45
N SER A 108 11.70 14.14 10.79
CA SER A 108 11.05 13.21 11.71
C SER A 108 9.51 13.29 11.68
N LEU A 109 8.94 14.43 11.27
CA LEU A 109 7.50 14.61 11.14
C LEU A 109 6.88 13.73 10.05
N MET A 110 7.67 13.23 9.09
CA MET A 110 7.20 12.28 8.07
C MET A 110 6.62 11.01 8.68
N VAL A 111 7.17 10.55 9.81
CA VAL A 111 6.64 9.40 10.56
C VAL A 111 5.26 9.72 11.13
N HIS A 112 5.11 10.92 11.69
CA HIS A 112 3.83 11.37 12.24
C HIS A 112 2.79 11.59 11.16
N PHE A 113 3.16 12.11 9.99
CA PHE A 113 2.26 12.25 8.85
C PHE A 113 1.69 10.90 8.42
N ARG A 114 2.53 9.87 8.26
CA ARG A 114 2.07 8.51 7.92
C ARG A 114 1.13 7.91 8.97
N LYS A 115 1.34 8.20 10.25
CA LYS A 115 0.45 7.73 11.33
C LYS A 115 -0.91 8.43 11.32
N ARG A 116 -0.99 9.67 10.85
CA ARG A 116 -2.24 10.43 10.78
C ARG A 116 -3.16 9.96 9.65
N PHE A 117 -2.58 9.45 8.56
CA PHE A 117 -3.34 8.92 7.43
C PHE A 117 -3.49 7.41 7.56
N ASP A 118 -4.53 6.97 8.26
CA ASP A 118 -4.87 5.55 8.34
C ASP A 118 -5.34 4.99 6.97
N LEU A 119 -5.49 3.66 6.89
CA LEU A 119 -5.90 2.99 5.65
C LEU A 119 -7.22 3.54 5.11
N LYS A 120 -8.20 3.77 5.98
CA LYS A 120 -9.53 4.24 5.61
C LYS A 120 -9.47 5.66 5.02
N THR A 121 -8.78 6.58 5.69
CA THR A 121 -8.59 7.96 5.22
C THR A 121 -7.88 7.96 3.86
N MET A 122 -6.86 7.12 3.68
CA MET A 122 -6.16 7.00 2.40
C MET A 122 -7.04 6.44 1.28
N GLN A 123 -7.90 5.46 1.58
CA GLN A 123 -8.88 4.94 0.62
C GLN A 123 -9.91 6.02 0.23
N GLU A 124 -10.44 6.77 1.20
CA GLU A 124 -11.37 7.87 0.93
C GLU A 124 -10.73 8.95 0.06
N ILE A 125 -9.48 9.35 0.35
CA ILE A 125 -8.73 10.31 -0.48
C ILE A 125 -8.58 9.78 -1.91
N ASN A 126 -8.22 8.51 -2.06
CA ASN A 126 -8.09 7.89 -3.37
C ASN A 126 -9.43 7.86 -4.13
N GLU A 127 -10.54 7.57 -3.44
CA GLU A 127 -11.89 7.62 -4.02
C GLU A 127 -12.25 9.03 -4.49
N MET A 128 -12.03 10.06 -3.67
CA MET A 128 -12.26 11.47 -4.04
C MET A 128 -11.47 11.85 -5.30
N ILE A 129 -10.18 11.49 -5.37
CA ILE A 129 -9.33 11.76 -6.55
C ILE A 129 -9.86 11.05 -7.80
N CYS A 130 -10.28 9.79 -7.65
CA CYS A 130 -10.73 8.96 -8.76
C CYS A 130 -12.07 9.45 -9.35
N LEU A 131 -13.03 9.82 -8.48
CA LEU A 131 -14.41 10.12 -8.86
C LEU A 131 -14.65 11.57 -9.33
N LYS A 132 -13.78 12.53 -8.95
CA LYS A 132 -13.91 13.97 -9.29
C LYS A 132 -14.15 14.28 -10.78
N GLU A 133 -13.59 13.48 -11.71
CA GLU A 133 -13.81 13.66 -13.16
C GLU A 133 -15.25 13.37 -13.60
N LYS A 134 -15.99 12.53 -12.89
CA LYS A 134 -17.38 12.19 -13.25
C LYS A 134 -18.35 13.30 -12.88
N GLU A 135 -18.15 13.94 -11.74
CA GLU A 135 -18.98 15.06 -11.29
C GLU A 135 -18.86 16.26 -12.24
N ALA A 136 -17.65 16.56 -12.73
CA ALA A 136 -17.41 17.62 -13.71
C ALA A 136 -18.06 17.32 -15.08
N ASN A 137 -18.02 16.07 -15.54
CA ASN A 137 -18.62 15.66 -16.81
C ASN A 137 -20.15 15.50 -16.75
N GLN A 138 -20.72 15.27 -15.56
CA GLN A 138 -22.18 15.23 -15.36
C GLN A 138 -22.76 16.65 -15.30
N ARG A 139 -22.12 17.59 -14.59
CA ARG A 139 -22.56 19.00 -14.54
C ARG A 139 -22.57 19.69 -15.92
N GLY A 140 -21.71 19.27 -16.85
CA GLY A 140 -21.69 19.81 -18.22
C GLY A 140 -22.80 19.30 -19.16
N LYS A 141 -23.70 18.41 -18.70
CA LYS A 141 -24.83 17.89 -19.50
C LYS A 141 -26.19 18.47 -19.09
N ASP A 142 -26.25 19.24 -18.01
CA ASP A 142 -27.51 19.72 -17.42
C ASP A 142 -27.83 21.19 -17.73
N ASP A 143 -27.07 21.86 -18.60
CA ASP A 143 -27.39 23.21 -19.08
C ASP A 143 -28.10 23.16 -20.45
N PRO A 144 -29.44 23.31 -20.54
CA PRO A 144 -30.11 23.52 -21.81
C PRO A 144 -29.89 24.97 -22.28
N PRO A 145 -29.70 25.22 -23.59
CA PRO A 145 -29.68 26.59 -24.10
C PRO A 145 -31.09 27.18 -24.01
N SER A 146 -31.19 28.31 -23.30
CA SER A 146 -32.41 29.11 -23.24
C SER A 146 -32.64 29.78 -24.59
N THR A 147 -33.62 29.30 -25.35
CA THR A 147 -34.25 30.06 -26.44
C THR A 147 -35.75 30.05 -26.21
N GLY A 148 -36.28 31.23 -25.91
CA GLY A 148 -37.69 31.48 -25.66
C GLY A 148 -38.54 31.42 -26.92
N GLY A 149 -39.81 31.07 -26.71
CA GLY A 149 -40.88 31.12 -27.70
C GLY A 149 -42.17 30.51 -27.15
N SER A 150 -43.09 31.37 -26.70
CA SER A 150 -44.46 31.11 -26.26
C SER A 150 -45.26 30.32 -27.31
N SER A 151 -46.16 29.37 -26.99
CA SER A 151 -47.51 29.58 -26.42
C SER A 151 -48.24 28.21 -26.29
N PRO A 152 -49.40 28.13 -25.61
CA PRO A 152 -49.83 26.97 -24.85
C PRO A 152 -50.86 26.09 -25.57
N ASP A 153 -50.95 24.81 -25.18
CA ASP A 153 -52.27 24.18 -25.10
C ASP A 153 -52.35 23.06 -24.06
N GLN A 154 -53.48 23.05 -23.35
CA GLN A 154 -53.79 22.17 -22.24
C GLN A 154 -54.24 20.80 -22.73
N THR A 155 -53.88 19.73 -22.04
CA THR A 155 -54.83 18.67 -21.66
C THR A 155 -54.21 17.79 -20.58
N THR A 156 -54.81 17.87 -19.39
CA THR A 156 -54.65 16.99 -18.24
C THR A 156 -55.00 15.54 -18.59
N LYS A 157 -54.05 14.62 -18.37
CA LYS A 157 -54.35 13.24 -17.95
C LYS A 157 -53.33 12.79 -16.92
N GLU A 158 -53.81 12.70 -15.69
CA GLU A 158 -53.18 12.00 -14.59
C GLU A 158 -53.07 10.51 -14.95
N HIS A 159 -51.85 10.00 -15.07
CA HIS A 159 -51.56 8.60 -14.84
C HIS A 159 -50.24 8.47 -14.10
N SER A 160 -50.36 8.03 -12.84
CA SER A 160 -49.25 7.52 -12.05
C SER A 160 -48.63 6.32 -12.75
N THR A 161 -47.40 6.45 -13.22
CA THR A 161 -46.52 5.31 -13.47
C THR A 161 -45.13 5.68 -12.99
N CYS A 162 -44.73 5.01 -11.91
CA CYS A 162 -43.40 5.05 -11.34
C CYS A 162 -42.35 4.84 -12.44
N ALA A 163 -41.37 5.73 -12.50
CA ALA A 163 -40.24 5.68 -13.39
C ALA A 163 -39.44 4.36 -13.22
N SER A 164 -39.52 3.47 -14.20
CA SER A 164 -38.61 2.35 -14.35
C SER A 164 -37.31 2.85 -15.00
N ILE A 165 -36.34 3.26 -14.17
CA ILE A 165 -34.96 3.43 -14.62
C ILE A 165 -34.42 2.03 -14.92
N GLU A 166 -34.32 1.67 -16.21
CA GLU A 166 -33.56 0.50 -16.64
C GLU A 166 -32.07 0.70 -16.32
N ASN A 167 -31.66 0.28 -15.12
CA ASN A 167 -30.26 0.24 -14.72
C ASN A 167 -29.53 -0.86 -15.50
N THR A 168 -29.10 -0.54 -16.72
CA THR A 168 -28.21 -1.39 -17.50
C THR A 168 -26.82 -1.43 -16.87
N ASN A 169 -26.31 -2.64 -16.59
CA ASN A 169 -24.95 -2.84 -16.08
C ASN A 169 -23.92 -2.33 -17.09
N LYS A 170 -22.83 -1.71 -16.63
CA LYS A 170 -21.85 -1.07 -17.52
C LYS A 170 -20.40 -1.33 -17.10
N GLY A 171 -19.60 -1.75 -18.07
CA GLY A 171 -18.15 -1.82 -17.98
C GLY A 171 -17.62 -3.03 -17.22
N ASN A 172 -16.28 -3.14 -17.20
CA ASN A 172 -15.59 -4.29 -16.62
C ASN A 172 -14.94 -3.96 -15.29
N LEU A 173 -15.04 -4.88 -14.32
CA LEU A 173 -14.33 -4.83 -13.05
C LEU A 173 -13.31 -5.96 -12.99
N ILE A 174 -12.05 -5.66 -12.74
CA ILE A 174 -11.03 -6.70 -12.56
C ILE A 174 -10.72 -6.85 -11.08
N LEU A 175 -10.74 -8.07 -10.55
CA LEU A 175 -10.40 -8.39 -9.16
C LEU A 175 -9.19 -9.31 -9.11
N ASP A 176 -8.19 -8.91 -8.35
CA ASP A 176 -7.01 -9.72 -8.12
C ASP A 176 -6.39 -9.43 -6.75
N ALA A 177 -5.64 -10.40 -6.23
CA ALA A 177 -4.99 -10.31 -4.94
C ALA A 177 -3.48 -10.51 -5.05
N THR A 178 -2.73 -9.63 -4.41
CA THR A 178 -1.27 -9.72 -4.33
C THR A 178 -0.80 -9.75 -2.88
N CYS A 179 0.49 -9.98 -2.67
CA CYS A 179 1.16 -9.72 -1.40
C CYS A 179 2.15 -8.58 -1.60
N ALA A 180 2.11 -7.61 -0.69
CA ALA A 180 3.11 -6.55 -0.56
C ALA A 180 4.11 -7.01 0.51
N PRO A 181 5.30 -7.52 0.11
CA PRO A 181 6.25 -8.08 1.06
C PRO A 181 6.80 -7.01 1.99
N ALA A 182 6.89 -7.34 3.28
CA ALA A 182 7.49 -6.47 4.28
C ALA A 182 9.02 -6.57 4.24
N ASP A 183 9.70 -5.49 4.64
CA ASP A 183 11.16 -5.47 4.80
C ASP A 183 11.57 -6.20 6.08
N ILE A 184 11.58 -7.53 6.01
CA ILE A 184 12.07 -8.42 7.06
C ILE A 184 13.12 -9.39 6.52
N HIS A 185 14.02 -9.81 7.38
CA HIS A 185 14.88 -10.96 7.10
C HIS A 185 14.01 -12.20 6.85
N TYR A 186 14.38 -13.02 5.88
CA TYR A 186 13.63 -14.25 5.57
C TYR A 186 13.50 -15.12 6.82
N PRO A 187 12.27 -15.38 7.31
CA PRO A 187 12.09 -15.93 8.63
C PRO A 187 12.34 -17.43 8.63
N THR A 188 13.37 -17.84 9.37
CA THR A 188 13.60 -19.25 9.70
C THR A 188 13.48 -19.43 11.20
N ASP A 189 12.86 -20.53 11.64
CA ASP A 189 12.65 -20.79 13.07
C ASP A 189 13.97 -20.75 13.85
N THR A 190 15.06 -21.24 13.25
CA THR A 190 16.40 -21.20 13.88
C THR A 190 16.96 -19.80 14.03
N TRP A 191 16.70 -18.91 13.07
CA TRP A 191 17.12 -17.51 13.14
C TRP A 191 16.26 -16.75 14.15
N LEU A 192 14.94 -16.92 14.11
CA LEU A 192 14.00 -16.28 15.03
C LEU A 192 14.32 -16.60 16.49
N LEU A 193 14.60 -17.87 16.79
CA LEU A 193 14.99 -18.28 18.14
C LEU A 193 16.39 -17.75 18.54
N ASN A 194 17.32 -17.57 17.60
CA ASN A 194 18.59 -16.95 17.92
C ASN A 194 18.44 -15.46 18.23
N GLU A 195 17.67 -14.73 17.43
CA GLU A 195 17.36 -13.32 17.66
C GLU A 195 16.65 -13.15 19.02
N ALA A 196 15.69 -14.03 19.34
CA ALA A 196 15.02 -14.05 20.63
C ALA A 196 15.99 -14.25 21.79
N ARG A 197 16.91 -15.21 21.68
CA ARG A 197 17.96 -15.44 22.69
C ARG A 197 18.81 -14.19 22.91
N GLU A 198 19.32 -13.57 21.84
CA GLU A 198 20.18 -12.39 21.94
C GLU A 198 19.46 -11.22 22.63
N LYS A 199 18.19 -10.98 22.27
CA LYS A 199 17.36 -9.95 22.92
C LYS A 199 17.08 -10.25 24.40
N LEU A 200 16.85 -11.51 24.78
CA LEU A 200 16.70 -11.90 26.19
C LEU A 200 18.00 -11.71 26.97
N GLU A 201 19.15 -12.00 26.35
CA GLU A 201 20.46 -11.77 26.97
C GLU A 201 20.70 -10.27 27.23
N ASP A 202 20.27 -9.38 26.32
CA ASP A 202 20.33 -7.92 26.51
C ASP A 202 19.38 -7.44 27.62
N ILE A 203 18.13 -7.93 27.63
CA ILE A 203 17.13 -7.63 28.69
C ILE A 203 17.65 -8.08 30.06
N MET A 204 18.27 -9.25 30.13
CA MET A 204 18.89 -9.76 31.36
C MET A 204 20.04 -8.86 31.82
N ASP A 205 20.81 -8.28 30.88
CA ASP A 205 21.90 -7.37 31.22
C ASP A 205 21.36 -6.05 31.79
N GLU A 206 20.30 -5.50 31.21
CA GLU A 206 19.60 -4.31 31.72
C GLU A 206 19.02 -4.52 33.13
N LEU A 207 18.32 -5.64 33.36
CA LEU A 207 17.74 -5.96 34.66
C LEU A 207 18.80 -6.23 35.75
N HIS A 208 19.99 -6.70 35.36
CA HIS A 208 21.09 -6.97 36.29
C HIS A 208 21.94 -5.73 36.60
N GLN A 209 21.95 -4.71 35.74
CA GLN A 209 22.73 -3.48 35.92
C GLN A 209 22.61 -2.83 37.33
N PRO A 210 21.41 -2.71 37.95
CA PRO A 210 21.28 -2.12 39.29
C PRO A 210 21.81 -3.02 40.43
N LEU A 211 22.02 -4.31 40.13
CA LEU A 211 22.44 -5.34 41.08
C LEU A 211 23.94 -5.63 40.99
N VAL A 212 24.66 -4.95 40.10
CA VAL A 212 26.12 -5.06 39.96
C VAL A 212 26.78 -4.72 41.30
N GLY A 213 27.62 -5.63 41.79
CA GLY A 213 28.27 -5.52 43.11
C GLY A 213 27.44 -6.02 44.29
N LYS A 214 26.11 -6.18 44.15
CA LYS A 214 25.23 -6.73 45.20
C LYS A 214 24.97 -8.22 45.01
N VAL A 215 24.64 -8.61 43.77
CA VAL A 215 24.29 -9.99 43.42
C VAL A 215 25.15 -10.44 42.24
N LYS A 216 25.75 -11.63 42.36
CA LYS A 216 26.52 -12.22 41.26
C LYS A 216 25.59 -12.49 40.08
N LYS A 217 26.00 -12.04 38.89
CA LYS A 217 25.25 -12.27 37.65
C LYS A 217 25.01 -13.77 37.43
N PRO A 218 23.75 -14.19 37.16
CA PRO A 218 23.44 -15.57 36.83
C PRO A 218 24.28 -16.09 35.67
N ARG A 219 24.66 -17.38 35.72
CA ARG A 219 25.45 -18.01 34.66
C ARG A 219 24.66 -18.00 33.35
N ASN A 220 25.15 -17.29 32.35
CA ASN A 220 24.63 -17.31 30.99
C ASN A 220 25.45 -18.25 30.08
N TYR A 221 24.90 -18.55 28.90
CA TYR A 221 25.53 -19.42 27.91
C TYR A 221 25.74 -18.70 26.56
N ARG A 222 25.81 -17.36 26.56
CA ARG A 222 25.79 -16.53 25.36
C ARG A 222 26.81 -16.94 24.31
N GLU A 223 28.07 -17.12 24.73
CA GLU A 223 29.14 -17.52 23.81
C GLU A 223 28.93 -18.93 23.26
N LYS A 224 28.48 -19.85 24.10
CA LYS A 224 28.25 -21.24 23.71
C LYS A 224 27.10 -21.31 22.71
N ALA A 225 25.99 -20.65 23.02
CA ALA A 225 24.82 -20.61 22.16
C ALA A 225 25.13 -19.95 20.81
N HIS A 226 25.84 -18.82 20.82
CA HIS A 226 26.29 -18.14 19.61
C HIS A 226 27.23 -19.02 18.75
N LYS A 227 28.24 -19.65 19.35
CA LYS A 227 29.14 -20.59 18.64
C LYS A 227 28.37 -21.78 18.05
N GLU A 228 27.38 -22.32 18.76
CA GLU A 228 26.53 -23.41 18.26
C GLU A 228 25.62 -22.98 17.11
N TYR A 229 25.04 -21.77 17.19
CA TYR A 229 24.26 -21.18 16.11
C TYR A 229 25.10 -20.96 14.85
N LEU A 230 26.27 -20.33 14.97
CA LEU A 230 27.20 -20.11 13.85
C LEU A 230 27.63 -21.42 13.18
N ARG A 231 27.87 -22.49 13.96
CA ARG A 231 28.19 -23.82 13.41
C ARG A 231 27.02 -24.41 12.61
N PHE A 232 25.78 -24.07 12.98
CA PHE A 232 24.59 -24.51 12.26
C PHE A 232 24.37 -23.69 10.98
N THR A 233 24.43 -22.36 11.04
CA THR A 233 24.16 -21.48 9.89
C THR A 233 25.18 -21.63 8.76
N LYS A 234 26.44 -21.96 9.09
CA LYS A 234 27.48 -22.24 8.08
C LYS A 234 27.21 -23.48 7.22
N LYS A 235 26.22 -24.32 7.56
CA LYS A 235 25.85 -25.50 6.77
C LYS A 235 24.96 -25.09 5.61
N ARG A 236 25.41 -25.34 4.37
CA ARG A 236 24.66 -25.01 3.15
C ARG A 236 23.30 -25.70 3.02
N LYS A 237 23.18 -26.97 3.43
CA LYS A 237 21.95 -27.78 3.35
C LYS A 237 21.78 -28.61 4.64
N PRO A 238 21.26 -28.04 5.74
CA PRO A 238 21.06 -28.78 6.96
C PRO A 238 19.93 -29.81 6.79
N ASN A 239 20.16 -31.05 7.21
CA ASN A 239 19.12 -32.09 7.20
C ASN A 239 18.09 -31.87 8.32
N LYS A 240 16.91 -32.52 8.21
CA LYS A 240 15.81 -32.39 9.20
C LYS A 240 16.27 -32.67 10.64
N LYS A 241 17.14 -33.67 10.85
CA LYS A 241 17.70 -34.01 12.17
C LYS A 241 18.57 -32.88 12.73
N ALA A 242 19.40 -32.25 11.90
CA ALA A 242 20.24 -31.14 12.30
C ALA A 242 19.41 -29.89 12.64
N ILE A 243 18.37 -29.59 11.86
CA ILE A 243 17.43 -28.50 12.14
C ILE A 243 16.74 -28.74 13.49
N ARG A 244 16.16 -29.93 13.69
CA ARG A 244 15.50 -30.29 14.96
C ARG A 244 16.45 -30.20 16.15
N LYS A 245 17.71 -30.63 16.00
CA LYS A 245 18.73 -30.50 17.05
C LYS A 245 19.08 -29.04 17.36
N ALA A 246 19.15 -28.18 16.34
CA ALA A 246 19.42 -26.75 16.52
C ALA A 246 18.25 -26.05 17.23
N LEU A 247 17.00 -26.29 16.79
CA LEU A 247 15.79 -25.77 17.45
C LEU A 247 15.72 -26.20 18.91
N SER A 248 15.95 -27.49 19.19
CA SER A 248 15.97 -28.05 20.54
C SER A 248 17.00 -27.35 21.45
N LYS A 249 18.17 -27.00 20.92
CA LYS A 249 19.20 -26.27 21.67
C LYS A 249 18.77 -24.84 21.94
N GLN A 250 18.28 -24.12 20.93
CA GLN A 250 17.84 -22.73 21.09
C GLN A 250 16.67 -22.60 22.07
N LEU A 251 15.68 -23.48 21.99
CA LEU A 251 14.56 -23.53 22.94
C LEU A 251 15.04 -23.73 24.39
N ARG A 252 16.08 -24.55 24.60
CA ARG A 252 16.65 -24.72 25.95
C ARG A 252 17.38 -23.49 26.46
N TYR A 253 18.06 -22.73 25.59
CA TYR A 253 18.69 -21.47 25.98
C TYR A 253 17.64 -20.43 26.35
N ILE A 254 16.66 -20.19 25.46
CA ILE A 254 15.54 -19.28 25.72
C ILE A 254 14.80 -19.65 27.00
N LYS A 255 14.46 -20.93 27.22
CA LYS A 255 13.80 -21.38 28.45
C LYS A 255 14.59 -20.99 29.71
N ARG A 256 15.92 -21.11 29.66
CA ARG A 256 16.78 -20.73 30.77
C ARG A 256 16.80 -19.21 30.94
N ASP A 257 16.95 -18.46 29.85
CA ASP A 257 17.05 -17.00 29.89
C ASP A 257 15.75 -16.38 30.41
N LEU A 258 14.59 -16.88 29.97
CA LEU A 258 13.28 -16.49 30.50
C LEU A 258 13.17 -16.77 32.01
N LYS A 259 13.64 -17.93 32.49
CA LYS A 259 13.65 -18.24 33.93
C LYS A 259 14.57 -17.31 34.72
N ILE A 260 15.71 -16.91 34.13
CA ILE A 260 16.62 -15.96 34.78
C ILE A 260 15.96 -14.58 34.85
N ILE A 261 15.32 -14.13 33.77
CA ILE A 261 14.58 -12.86 33.73
C ILE A 261 13.45 -12.86 34.75
N GLU A 262 12.71 -13.97 34.89
CA GLU A 262 11.68 -14.13 35.92
C GLU A 262 12.26 -13.92 37.33
N ILE A 263 13.37 -14.59 37.66
CA ILE A 263 14.06 -14.42 38.95
C ILE A 263 14.53 -12.96 39.15
N LEU A 264 15.13 -12.36 38.11
CA LEU A 264 15.60 -10.97 38.18
C LEU A 264 14.45 -9.98 38.33
N SER A 265 13.29 -10.25 37.72
CA SER A 265 12.11 -9.38 37.82
C SER A 265 11.53 -9.28 39.23
N HIS A 266 11.83 -10.24 40.11
CA HIS A 266 11.52 -10.16 41.54
C HIS A 266 12.51 -9.30 42.34
N GLN A 267 13.70 -9.04 41.78
CA GLN A 267 14.78 -8.27 42.42
C GLN A 267 14.86 -6.84 41.88
N SER A 268 14.63 -6.66 40.58
CA SER A 268 14.63 -5.39 39.88
C SER A 268 13.31 -5.18 39.14
N SER A 269 12.79 -3.95 39.18
CA SER A 269 11.53 -3.61 38.52
C SER A 269 11.66 -3.72 37.00
N LEU A 270 10.65 -4.31 36.34
CA LEU A 270 10.55 -4.34 34.88
C LEU A 270 10.40 -2.94 34.26
N SER A 271 10.11 -1.91 35.07
CA SER A 271 10.07 -0.51 34.63
C SER A 271 11.42 0.03 34.18
N LEU A 272 12.53 -0.67 34.46
CA LEU A 272 13.86 -0.35 33.96
C LEU A 272 13.98 -0.61 32.45
N LEU A 273 13.17 -1.52 31.92
CA LEU A 273 13.18 -1.84 30.50
C LEU A 273 12.58 -0.70 29.68
N SER A 274 13.20 -0.41 28.54
CA SER A 274 12.55 0.45 27.54
C SER A 274 11.22 -0.17 27.10
N ARG A 275 10.29 0.68 26.63
CA ARG A 275 8.99 0.22 26.08
C ARG A 275 9.18 -0.83 24.98
N GLN A 276 10.25 -0.70 24.19
CA GLN A 276 10.59 -1.65 23.14
C GLN A 276 11.04 -2.99 23.73
N GLN A 277 12.00 -3.00 24.65
CA GLN A 277 12.48 -4.24 25.30
C GLN A 277 11.34 -4.98 26.01
N TYR A 278 10.46 -4.26 26.70
CA TYR A 278 9.30 -4.87 27.36
C TYR A 278 8.35 -5.52 26.35
N LYS A 279 8.05 -4.83 25.23
CA LYS A 279 7.26 -5.41 24.14
C LYS A 279 7.93 -6.64 23.53
N GLU A 280 9.24 -6.58 23.29
CA GLU A 280 10.02 -7.69 22.76
C GLU A 280 9.99 -8.90 23.71
N LEU A 281 10.05 -8.70 25.03
CA LEU A 281 9.93 -9.76 26.02
C LEU A 281 8.60 -10.51 25.90
N LEU A 282 7.48 -9.78 25.81
CA LEU A 282 6.14 -10.38 25.64
C LEU A 282 6.03 -11.18 24.34
N VAL A 283 6.55 -10.61 23.24
CA VAL A 283 6.58 -11.28 21.93
C VAL A 283 7.44 -12.54 21.98
N ILE A 284 8.60 -12.50 22.63
CA ILE A 284 9.51 -13.65 22.75
C ILE A 284 8.89 -14.77 23.61
N GLN A 285 8.15 -14.43 24.67
CA GLN A 285 7.40 -15.43 25.44
C GLN A 285 6.38 -16.18 24.57
N GLU A 286 5.65 -15.45 23.72
CA GLU A 286 4.69 -16.06 22.80
C GLU A 286 5.38 -16.88 21.71
N ILE A 287 6.49 -16.39 21.14
CA ILE A 287 7.33 -17.18 20.21
C ILE A 287 7.80 -18.47 20.87
N PHE A 288 8.26 -18.40 22.13
CA PHE A 288 8.72 -19.57 22.86
C PHE A 288 7.59 -20.60 23.06
N ARG A 289 6.38 -20.15 23.38
CA ARG A 289 5.18 -20.99 23.48
C ARG A 289 4.86 -21.66 22.14
N GLN A 290 4.74 -20.87 21.07
CA GLN A 290 4.42 -21.33 19.72
C GLN A 290 5.45 -22.35 19.21
N GLN A 291 6.74 -22.03 19.31
CA GLN A 291 7.83 -22.88 18.83
C GLN A 291 7.99 -24.17 19.66
N THR A 292 7.73 -24.10 20.97
CA THR A 292 7.72 -25.30 21.83
C THR A 292 6.59 -26.25 21.44
N LEU A 293 5.38 -25.71 21.21
CA LEU A 293 4.22 -26.49 20.75
C LEU A 293 4.50 -27.17 19.41
N MET A 294 4.97 -26.42 18.41
CA MET A 294 5.35 -26.94 17.10
C MET A 294 6.45 -28.01 17.20
N TYR A 295 7.45 -27.80 18.05
CA TYR A 295 8.54 -28.76 18.25
C TYR A 295 8.06 -30.09 18.86
N GLN A 296 7.17 -30.01 19.86
CA GLN A 296 6.63 -31.17 20.58
C GLN A 296 5.66 -31.98 19.72
N THR A 297 4.73 -31.31 19.04
CA THR A 297 3.72 -31.94 18.18
C THR A 297 4.28 -32.38 16.83
N GLY A 298 5.42 -31.82 16.40
CA GLY A 298 6.01 -32.10 15.09
C GLY A 298 5.28 -31.40 13.94
N THR A 299 4.43 -30.41 14.23
CA THR A 299 3.71 -29.61 13.24
C THR A 299 4.49 -28.34 12.88
N HIS A 300 4.16 -27.75 11.73
CA HIS A 300 4.69 -26.46 11.28
C HIS A 300 3.61 -25.36 11.23
N GLN A 301 2.47 -25.61 11.87
CA GLN A 301 1.30 -24.75 11.89
C GLN A 301 0.94 -24.40 13.33
N VAL A 302 0.64 -23.13 13.54
CA VAL A 302 0.13 -22.57 14.78
C VAL A 302 -0.64 -21.30 14.41
N ASP A 303 -1.74 -21.05 15.12
CA ASP A 303 -2.51 -19.83 14.95
C ASP A 303 -1.67 -18.62 15.35
N ASP A 304 -1.85 -17.52 14.63
CA ASP A 304 -1.11 -16.26 14.83
C ASP A 304 0.41 -16.42 14.88
N ARG A 305 0.95 -17.30 14.04
CA ARG A 305 2.40 -17.60 14.01
C ARG A 305 3.23 -16.33 13.85
N ILE A 306 4.05 -16.06 14.85
CA ILE A 306 5.00 -14.95 14.83
C ILE A 306 6.26 -15.39 14.09
N VAL A 307 6.66 -14.60 13.09
CA VAL A 307 7.83 -14.86 12.25
C VAL A 307 8.92 -13.79 12.37
N ASN A 308 8.64 -12.69 13.06
CA ASN A 308 9.57 -11.60 13.31
C ASN A 308 9.28 -10.93 14.66
N ILE A 309 10.31 -10.63 15.45
CA ILE A 309 10.16 -10.05 16.80
C ILE A 309 9.76 -8.58 16.73
N SER A 310 10.37 -7.82 15.82
CA SER A 310 10.14 -6.38 15.67
C SER A 310 8.78 -6.07 15.02
N GLN A 311 8.32 -6.96 14.14
CA GLN A 311 7.08 -6.83 13.37
C GLN A 311 6.16 -8.06 13.61
N PRO A 312 5.60 -8.21 14.82
CA PRO A 312 4.88 -9.42 15.23
C PRO A 312 3.49 -9.55 14.61
N HIS A 313 3.05 -8.62 13.76
CA HIS A 313 1.79 -8.67 13.02
C HIS A 313 1.95 -9.34 11.64
N ILE A 314 3.18 -9.51 11.15
CA ILE A 314 3.42 -10.18 9.86
C ILE A 314 3.16 -11.68 10.02
N ARG A 315 2.47 -12.27 9.04
CA ARG A 315 2.16 -13.70 8.98
C ARG A 315 2.73 -14.35 7.72
N PRO A 316 3.00 -15.67 7.75
CA PRO A 316 3.25 -16.44 6.53
C PRO A 316 1.97 -16.56 5.69
N ILE A 317 2.05 -16.17 4.42
CA ILE A 317 0.94 -16.31 3.46
C ILE A 317 1.36 -17.32 2.38
N VAL A 318 0.72 -18.49 2.37
CA VAL A 318 0.98 -19.53 1.37
C VAL A 318 0.28 -19.16 0.06
N ARG A 319 1.05 -18.89 -0.99
CA ARG A 319 0.54 -18.53 -2.32
C ARG A 319 0.84 -19.59 -3.38
N GLY A 320 1.79 -20.49 -3.13
CA GLY A 320 2.14 -21.56 -4.07
C GLY A 320 2.72 -21.07 -5.40
N LYS A 321 3.29 -19.86 -5.44
CA LYS A 321 3.94 -19.34 -6.65
C LYS A 321 5.29 -20.04 -6.84
N VAL A 322 5.67 -20.24 -8.10
CA VAL A 322 6.96 -20.87 -8.47
C VAL A 322 8.16 -20.10 -7.91
N SER A 323 8.09 -18.77 -7.83
CA SER A 323 9.17 -17.93 -7.30
C SER A 323 9.24 -17.87 -5.77
N ALA A 324 8.10 -18.01 -5.09
CA ALA A 324 7.98 -17.98 -3.64
C ALA A 324 6.73 -18.74 -3.19
N GLU A 325 6.94 -19.88 -2.51
CA GLU A 325 5.85 -20.70 -1.97
C GLU A 325 5.08 -19.96 -0.86
N VAL A 326 5.82 -19.23 -0.01
CA VAL A 326 5.32 -18.44 1.12
C VAL A 326 5.83 -17.00 0.99
N GLU A 327 4.92 -16.04 1.06
CA GLU A 327 5.22 -14.61 1.08
C GLU A 327 5.00 -14.06 2.51
N PHE A 328 5.71 -13.00 2.88
CA PHE A 328 5.62 -12.37 4.21
C PHE A 328 5.34 -10.89 4.08
N GLY A 329 4.14 -10.45 4.46
CA GLY A 329 3.72 -9.07 4.33
C GLY A 329 2.20 -8.93 4.32
N ALA A 330 1.70 -7.83 3.79
CA ALA A 330 0.27 -7.58 3.70
C ALA A 330 -0.31 -8.23 2.44
N LYS A 331 -1.39 -8.98 2.61
CA LYS A 331 -2.26 -9.45 1.53
C LYS A 331 -3.20 -8.31 1.12
N VAL A 332 -3.22 -7.98 -0.16
CA VAL A 332 -4.03 -6.88 -0.70
C VAL A 332 -4.86 -7.39 -1.86
N THR A 333 -6.18 -7.24 -1.78
CA THR A 333 -7.10 -7.44 -2.89
C THR A 333 -7.47 -6.08 -3.45
N ILE A 334 -7.29 -5.91 -4.75
CA ILE A 334 -7.66 -4.68 -5.44
C ILE A 334 -8.73 -4.94 -6.48
N SER A 335 -9.50 -3.90 -6.76
CA SER A 335 -10.32 -3.81 -7.95
C SER A 335 -9.74 -2.80 -8.92
N VAL A 336 -9.80 -3.09 -10.23
CA VAL A 336 -9.36 -2.17 -11.27
C VAL A 336 -10.53 -1.88 -12.22
N LYS A 337 -10.82 -0.59 -12.40
CA LYS A 337 -11.84 -0.07 -13.30
C LYS A 337 -11.25 1.06 -14.13
N ASP A 338 -11.31 0.92 -15.45
CA ASP A 338 -10.83 1.93 -16.42
C ASP A 338 -9.38 2.42 -16.12
N GLY A 339 -8.52 1.50 -15.68
CA GLY A 339 -7.11 1.79 -15.34
C GLY A 339 -6.87 2.39 -13.95
N LEU A 340 -7.91 2.68 -13.17
CA LEU A 340 -7.83 3.12 -11.77
C LEU A 340 -7.91 1.92 -10.84
N ALA A 341 -7.07 1.90 -9.81
CA ALA A 341 -7.01 0.82 -8.82
C ALA A 341 -7.61 1.25 -7.47
N PHE A 342 -8.42 0.39 -6.87
CA PHE A 342 -9.02 0.57 -5.56
C PHE A 342 -8.67 -0.59 -4.66
N ILE A 343 -8.27 -0.32 -3.42
CA ILE A 343 -8.07 -1.39 -2.43
C ILE A 343 -9.44 -1.81 -1.92
N GLU A 344 -9.76 -3.10 -2.05
CA GLU A 344 -11.01 -3.67 -1.54
C GLU A 344 -10.82 -4.23 -0.13
N THR A 345 -9.70 -4.92 0.08
CA THR A 345 -9.33 -5.49 1.39
C THR A 345 -7.82 -5.50 1.51
N LEU A 346 -7.32 -5.19 2.70
CA LEU A 346 -5.92 -5.31 3.08
C LEU A 346 -5.85 -5.95 4.46
N SER A 347 -5.06 -7.01 4.60
CA SER A 347 -4.81 -7.64 5.89
C SER A 347 -3.43 -8.30 5.93
N PHE A 348 -2.83 -8.39 7.11
CA PHE A 348 -1.63 -9.18 7.34
C PHE A 348 -1.95 -10.66 7.57
N ASP A 349 -3.22 -10.99 7.85
CA ASP A 349 -3.72 -12.35 7.94
C ASP A 349 -4.17 -12.86 6.57
N ASN A 350 -4.04 -14.17 6.36
CA ASN A 350 -4.52 -14.78 5.14
C ASN A 350 -6.04 -14.90 5.17
N TYR A 351 -6.73 -14.23 4.24
CA TYR A 351 -8.19 -14.33 4.07
C TYR A 351 -8.56 -15.04 2.76
N ASN A 352 -9.78 -15.58 2.71
CA ASN A 352 -10.31 -16.19 1.49
C ASN A 352 -10.82 -15.09 0.54
N GLU A 353 -10.13 -14.93 -0.58
CA GLU A 353 -10.43 -13.92 -1.61
C GLU A 353 -11.82 -14.08 -2.21
N SER A 354 -12.34 -15.31 -2.32
CA SER A 354 -13.63 -15.58 -2.94
C SER A 354 -14.80 -14.87 -2.25
N LYS A 355 -14.67 -14.53 -0.96
CA LYS A 355 -15.70 -13.82 -0.19
C LYS A 355 -15.80 -12.34 -0.53
N ILE A 356 -14.78 -11.77 -1.20
CA ILE A 356 -14.67 -10.33 -1.46
C ILE A 356 -15.42 -9.90 -2.72
N LEU A 357 -15.81 -10.83 -3.60
CA LEU A 357 -16.43 -10.52 -4.89
C LEU A 357 -17.72 -9.72 -4.74
N ILE A 358 -18.62 -10.17 -3.87
CA ILE A 358 -19.92 -9.55 -3.66
C ILE A 358 -19.74 -8.14 -3.08
N GLU A 359 -18.91 -8.01 -2.04
CA GLU A 359 -18.59 -6.72 -1.43
C GLU A 359 -17.98 -5.74 -2.46
N SER A 360 -17.09 -6.22 -3.33
CA SER A 360 -16.46 -5.41 -4.38
C SER A 360 -17.47 -4.98 -5.45
N ALA A 361 -18.42 -5.85 -5.81
CA ALA A 361 -19.48 -5.52 -6.77
C ALA A 361 -20.46 -4.48 -6.20
N GLU A 362 -20.81 -4.58 -4.91
CA GLU A 362 -21.63 -3.59 -4.22
C GLU A 362 -20.91 -2.25 -4.09
N LYS A 363 -19.62 -2.24 -3.71
CA LYS A 363 -18.79 -1.03 -3.72
C LYS A 363 -18.70 -0.41 -5.11
N HIS A 364 -18.58 -1.22 -6.16
CA HIS A 364 -18.63 -0.71 -7.54
C HIS A 364 -19.96 -0.03 -7.85
N LYS A 365 -21.08 -0.62 -7.45
CA LYS A 365 -22.41 -0.03 -7.63
C LYS A 365 -22.56 1.27 -6.84
N GLN A 366 -22.06 1.34 -5.61
CA GLN A 366 -22.04 2.58 -4.82
C GLN A 366 -21.22 3.67 -5.50
N ARG A 367 -20.04 3.33 -6.06
CA ARG A 367 -19.15 4.29 -6.74
C ARG A 367 -19.67 4.78 -8.09
N PHE A 368 -20.41 3.95 -8.82
CA PHE A 368 -20.73 4.20 -10.23
C PHE A 368 -22.23 4.17 -10.57
N GLY A 369 -23.09 3.95 -9.58
CA GLY A 369 -24.55 3.88 -9.72
C GLY A 369 -25.07 2.60 -10.38
N CYS A 370 -24.20 1.72 -10.88
CA CYS A 370 -24.56 0.49 -11.58
C CYS A 370 -23.58 -0.65 -11.30
N TYR A 371 -24.05 -1.89 -11.43
CA TYR A 371 -23.16 -3.05 -11.40
C TYR A 371 -22.28 -3.10 -12.65
N PRO A 372 -21.09 -3.74 -12.57
CA PRO A 372 -20.30 -4.01 -13.75
C PRO A 372 -21.03 -5.01 -14.65
N GLU A 373 -20.89 -4.84 -15.96
CA GLU A 373 -21.37 -5.81 -16.94
C GLU A 373 -20.62 -7.13 -16.79
N ALA A 374 -19.31 -7.07 -16.53
CA ALA A 374 -18.49 -8.24 -16.34
C ALA A 374 -17.43 -8.08 -15.24
N ILE A 375 -17.23 -9.14 -14.45
CA ILE A 375 -16.17 -9.25 -13.45
C ILE A 375 -15.11 -10.22 -13.97
N MET A 376 -13.89 -9.71 -14.13
CA MET A 376 -12.69 -10.45 -14.48
C MET A 376 -11.97 -10.86 -13.20
N ALA A 377 -12.03 -12.12 -12.83
CA ALA A 377 -11.47 -12.63 -11.59
C ALA A 377 -10.91 -14.05 -11.75
N ASP A 378 -10.02 -14.42 -10.83
CA ASP A 378 -9.43 -15.75 -10.78
C ASP A 378 -10.45 -16.85 -10.47
N LYS A 379 -10.07 -18.10 -10.78
CA LYS A 379 -10.92 -19.29 -10.57
C LYS A 379 -11.40 -19.41 -9.12
N ILE A 380 -10.61 -18.94 -8.14
CA ILE A 380 -10.97 -18.99 -6.72
C ILE A 380 -12.28 -18.24 -6.42
N PHE A 381 -12.60 -17.19 -7.18
CA PHE A 381 -13.83 -16.41 -7.01
C PHE A 381 -15.08 -17.11 -7.56
N ARG A 382 -14.94 -18.24 -8.27
CA ARG A 382 -16.07 -18.97 -8.87
C ARG A 382 -16.68 -19.98 -7.88
N ASN A 383 -17.21 -19.49 -6.77
CA ASN A 383 -18.01 -20.31 -5.85
C ASN A 383 -19.52 -20.22 -6.22
N ARG A 384 -20.35 -21.10 -5.65
CA ARG A 384 -21.79 -21.15 -5.97
C ARG A 384 -22.53 -19.85 -5.61
N GLU A 385 -22.18 -19.28 -4.48
CA GLU A 385 -22.77 -18.04 -3.95
C GLU A 385 -22.51 -16.85 -4.89
N ASN A 386 -21.26 -16.63 -5.29
CA ASN A 386 -20.86 -15.58 -6.22
C ASN A 386 -21.53 -15.74 -7.59
N LEU A 387 -21.66 -16.96 -8.08
CA LEU A 387 -22.34 -17.22 -9.35
C LEU A 387 -23.84 -16.95 -9.27
N GLN A 388 -24.48 -17.30 -8.17
CA GLN A 388 -25.88 -16.99 -7.93
C GLN A 388 -26.09 -15.48 -7.84
N PHE A 389 -25.25 -14.76 -7.09
CA PHE A 389 -25.25 -13.31 -7.02
C PHE A 389 -25.06 -12.66 -8.39
N CYS A 390 -24.07 -13.11 -9.17
CA CYS A 390 -23.82 -12.60 -10.51
C CYS A 390 -25.00 -12.85 -11.45
N LYS A 391 -25.64 -14.03 -11.36
CA LYS A 391 -26.81 -14.37 -12.19
C LYS A 391 -28.02 -13.48 -11.85
N ILE A 392 -28.29 -13.25 -10.57
CA ILE A 392 -29.40 -12.40 -10.10
C ILE A 392 -29.20 -10.95 -10.57
N ASN A 393 -27.97 -10.45 -10.49
CA ASN A 393 -27.65 -9.06 -10.84
C ASN A 393 -27.24 -8.88 -12.31
N HIS A 394 -27.41 -9.88 -13.18
CA HIS A 394 -27.04 -9.84 -14.60
C HIS A 394 -25.56 -9.47 -14.87
N ILE A 395 -24.65 -9.97 -14.04
CA ILE A 395 -23.19 -9.76 -14.14
C ILE A 395 -22.53 -11.00 -14.76
N ARG A 396 -21.65 -10.81 -15.75
CA ARG A 396 -20.84 -11.89 -16.33
C ARG A 396 -19.57 -12.14 -15.51
N LEU A 397 -19.40 -13.32 -14.92
CA LEU A 397 -18.16 -13.70 -14.24
C LEU A 397 -17.21 -14.50 -15.16
N SER A 398 -15.97 -14.02 -15.32
CA SER A 398 -14.96 -14.63 -16.20
C SER A 398 -14.60 -16.07 -15.81
N GLY A 399 -14.36 -16.91 -16.82
CA GLY A 399 -13.94 -18.31 -16.66
C GLY A 399 -15.01 -19.37 -17.05
N PRO A 400 -14.64 -20.66 -17.08
CA PRO A 400 -15.50 -21.74 -17.57
C PRO A 400 -16.62 -22.08 -16.58
N ARG A 401 -17.82 -22.42 -17.07
CA ARG A 401 -18.94 -22.90 -16.23
C ARG A 401 -18.48 -24.01 -15.28
N LEU A 402 -19.04 -24.08 -14.06
CA LEU A 402 -18.75 -25.21 -13.19
C LEU A 402 -19.31 -26.50 -13.81
N GLY A 403 -18.45 -27.49 -14.01
CA GLY A 403 -18.79 -28.78 -14.62
C GLY A 403 -17.97 -29.08 -15.87
N ARG A 404 -18.29 -30.21 -16.53
CA ARG A 404 -17.65 -30.62 -17.79
C ARG A 404 -18.29 -29.86 -18.96
N PRO A 405 -17.53 -29.04 -19.72
CA PRO A 405 -18.08 -28.34 -20.87
C PRO A 405 -18.37 -29.29 -22.04
N SER A 406 -19.35 -28.97 -22.88
CA SER A 406 -19.60 -29.68 -24.14
C SER A 406 -18.58 -29.29 -25.22
N ALA A 407 -18.40 -30.12 -26.26
CA ALA A 407 -17.37 -29.93 -27.27
C ALA A 407 -17.54 -28.66 -28.13
N LYS A 408 -18.78 -28.23 -28.40
CA LYS A 408 -19.07 -26.99 -29.17
C LYS A 408 -18.88 -25.72 -28.34
N GLU A 409 -19.28 -25.74 -27.07
CA GLU A 409 -19.08 -24.62 -26.15
C GLU A 409 -17.60 -24.32 -25.91
N LEU A 410 -16.71 -25.30 -26.12
CA LEU A 410 -15.27 -25.20 -25.86
C LEU A 410 -14.53 -24.18 -26.75
N GLU A 411 -15.02 -23.91 -27.96
CA GLU A 411 -14.37 -23.03 -28.93
C GLU A 411 -14.75 -21.55 -28.72
N GLU A 412 -16.04 -21.28 -28.54
CA GLU A 412 -16.56 -19.95 -28.13
C GLU A 412 -16.02 -19.54 -26.75
N HIS A 413 -15.98 -20.49 -25.79
CA HIS A 413 -15.35 -20.25 -24.50
C HIS A 413 -13.86 -19.93 -24.63
N ARG A 414 -13.15 -20.50 -25.61
CA ARG A 414 -11.72 -20.23 -25.80
C ARG A 414 -11.48 -18.80 -26.25
N GLN A 415 -12.31 -18.26 -27.13
CA GLN A 415 -12.21 -16.86 -27.58
C GLN A 415 -12.53 -15.89 -26.44
N HIS A 416 -13.61 -16.13 -25.69
CA HIS A 416 -13.98 -15.31 -24.54
C HIS A 416 -12.92 -15.39 -23.43
N GLN A 417 -12.36 -16.57 -23.16
CA GLN A 417 -11.28 -16.75 -22.18
C GLN A 417 -10.03 -15.97 -22.57
N ARG A 418 -9.61 -16.02 -23.85
CA ARG A 418 -8.47 -15.22 -24.32
C ARG A 418 -8.70 -13.72 -24.15
N SER A 419 -9.93 -13.25 -24.41
CA SER A 419 -10.31 -11.85 -24.21
C SER A 419 -10.26 -11.46 -22.73
N ASP A 420 -10.85 -12.29 -21.86
CA ASP A 420 -10.86 -12.09 -20.40
C ASP A 420 -9.43 -12.11 -19.82
N GLU A 421 -8.58 -13.02 -20.29
CA GLU A 421 -7.16 -13.10 -19.90
C GLU A 421 -6.38 -11.86 -20.34
N SER A 422 -6.61 -11.37 -21.57
CA SER A 422 -6.02 -10.13 -22.06
C SER A 422 -6.39 -8.92 -21.19
N ILE A 423 -7.65 -8.84 -20.76
CA ILE A 423 -8.11 -7.78 -19.85
C ILE A 423 -7.44 -7.95 -18.47
N ARG A 424 -7.35 -9.17 -17.93
CA ARG A 424 -6.71 -9.43 -16.64
C ARG A 424 -5.22 -9.05 -16.61
N ASN A 425 -4.52 -9.17 -17.74
CA ASN A 425 -3.11 -8.75 -17.85
C ASN A 425 -2.90 -7.27 -17.47
N VAL A 426 -3.93 -6.43 -17.56
CA VAL A 426 -3.88 -5.03 -17.08
C VAL A 426 -3.57 -4.97 -15.58
N VAL A 427 -4.12 -5.87 -14.77
CA VAL A 427 -3.89 -5.90 -13.32
C VAL A 427 -2.51 -6.43 -12.99
N GLU A 428 -2.03 -7.45 -13.69
CA GLU A 428 -0.65 -7.91 -13.56
C GLU A 428 0.35 -6.81 -13.92
N ALA A 429 0.08 -6.04 -14.99
CA ALA A 429 0.87 -4.89 -15.37
C ALA A 429 0.86 -3.81 -14.29
N LYS A 430 -0.30 -3.53 -13.67
CA LYS A 430 -0.43 -2.59 -12.54
C LYS A 430 0.38 -3.04 -11.33
N PHE A 431 0.29 -4.31 -10.93
CA PHE A 431 1.13 -4.83 -9.85
C PHE A 431 2.61 -4.80 -10.20
N GLY A 432 2.98 -5.08 -11.45
CA GLY A 432 4.35 -4.95 -11.95
C GLY A 432 4.87 -3.52 -11.84
N GLU A 433 4.06 -2.53 -12.25
CA GLU A 433 4.38 -1.10 -12.12
C GLU A 433 4.55 -0.70 -10.66
N GLY A 434 3.58 -1.07 -9.80
CA GLY A 434 3.62 -0.83 -8.36
C GLY A 434 4.89 -1.39 -7.71
N LYS A 435 5.26 -2.62 -8.05
CA LYS A 435 6.43 -3.29 -7.45
C LYS A 435 7.76 -2.72 -7.91
N ARG A 436 7.88 -2.35 -9.19
CA ARG A 436 9.16 -1.87 -9.75
C ARG A 436 9.40 -0.39 -9.55
N LYS A 437 8.36 0.43 -9.62
CA LYS A 437 8.49 1.90 -9.61
C LYS A 437 8.09 2.52 -8.26
N TYR A 438 7.00 2.05 -7.66
CA TYR A 438 6.38 2.71 -6.50
C TYR A 438 6.56 1.92 -5.20
N GLY A 439 7.54 1.03 -5.08
CA GLY A 439 7.90 0.42 -3.80
C GLY A 439 6.98 -0.70 -3.27
N LEU A 440 5.95 -1.13 -3.99
CA LEU A 440 5.08 -2.25 -3.56
C LEU A 440 5.85 -3.59 -3.46
N GLY A 441 7.06 -3.66 -4.02
CA GLY A 441 7.94 -4.82 -4.00
C GLY A 441 8.71 -4.99 -2.69
N ARG A 442 8.69 -4.00 -1.80
CA ARG A 442 9.28 -4.07 -0.45
C ARG A 442 8.80 -2.90 0.42
N ILE A 443 7.94 -3.19 1.39
CA ILE A 443 7.42 -2.19 2.32
C ILE A 443 8.39 -2.00 3.48
N MET A 444 9.02 -0.82 3.55
CA MET A 444 10.02 -0.48 4.56
C MET A 444 9.43 0.01 5.89
N ALA A 445 8.13 0.35 5.92
CA ALA A 445 7.45 0.70 7.15
C ALA A 445 7.37 -0.50 8.10
N ARG A 446 7.54 -0.25 9.40
CA ARG A 446 7.65 -1.30 10.43
C ARG A 446 6.41 -1.48 11.30
N LEU A 447 5.58 -0.43 11.45
CA LEU A 447 4.34 -0.52 12.21
C LEU A 447 3.21 -0.90 11.26
N GLN A 448 2.25 -1.70 11.75
CA GLN A 448 1.11 -2.14 10.98
C GLN A 448 0.40 -0.94 10.30
N GLU A 449 -0.06 0.03 11.11
CA GLU A 449 -0.73 1.26 10.64
C GLU A 449 0.06 1.99 9.55
N THR A 450 1.38 2.14 9.72
CA THR A 450 2.22 2.87 8.76
C THR A 450 2.45 2.07 7.47
N SER A 451 2.50 0.74 7.56
CA SER A 451 2.62 -0.14 6.40
C SER A 451 1.35 -0.13 5.57
N GLU A 452 0.19 -0.15 6.23
CA GLU A 452 -1.12 -0.01 5.57
C GLU A 452 -1.24 1.33 4.84
N CYS A 453 -0.85 2.43 5.52
CA CYS A 453 -0.78 3.76 4.94
C CYS A 453 0.11 3.80 3.69
N VAL A 454 1.34 3.27 3.78
CA VAL A 454 2.30 3.25 2.66
C VAL A 454 1.74 2.45 1.48
N ILE A 455 1.15 1.27 1.72
CA ILE A 455 0.54 0.48 0.65
C ILE A 455 -0.60 1.26 -0.02
N ALA A 456 -1.48 1.90 0.76
CA ALA A 456 -2.57 2.71 0.21
C ALA A 456 -2.05 3.92 -0.58
N LEU A 457 -1.01 4.58 -0.08
CA LEU A 457 -0.34 5.70 -0.74
C LEU A 457 0.24 5.29 -2.10
N GLN A 458 0.80 4.09 -2.23
CA GLN A 458 1.34 3.59 -3.50
C GLN A 458 0.24 3.48 -4.56
N PHE A 459 -0.93 2.93 -4.21
CA PHE A 459 -2.07 2.87 -5.14
C PHE A 459 -2.61 4.27 -5.49
N LEU A 460 -2.66 5.18 -4.52
CA LEU A 460 -3.04 6.58 -4.75
C LEU A 460 -2.08 7.25 -5.74
N VAL A 461 -0.76 7.11 -5.55
CA VAL A 461 0.26 7.68 -6.45
C VAL A 461 0.17 7.04 -7.84
N MET A 462 -0.07 5.74 -7.93
CA MET A 462 -0.31 5.06 -9.21
C MET A 462 -1.53 5.64 -9.97
N ASN A 463 -2.61 5.94 -9.25
CA ASN A 463 -3.81 6.56 -9.84
C ASN A 463 -3.57 8.01 -10.25
N LEU A 464 -2.85 8.79 -9.44
CA LEU A 464 -2.43 10.15 -9.80
C LEU A 464 -1.57 10.18 -11.07
N GLU A 465 -0.61 9.26 -11.18
CA GLU A 465 0.24 9.12 -12.36
C GLU A 465 -0.56 8.68 -13.58
N TYR A 466 -1.54 7.78 -13.42
CA TYR A 466 -2.45 7.40 -14.48
C TYR A 466 -3.26 8.61 -14.99
N LYS A 467 -3.85 9.41 -14.08
CA LYS A 467 -4.58 10.64 -14.44
C LYS A 467 -3.68 11.67 -15.13
N LEU A 468 -2.47 11.87 -14.62
CA LEU A 468 -1.50 12.78 -15.22
C LEU A 468 -1.15 12.36 -16.66
N ARG A 469 -0.92 11.06 -16.92
CA ARG A 469 -0.69 10.55 -18.28
C ARG A 469 -1.89 10.76 -19.20
N LYS A 470 -3.11 10.57 -18.68
CA LYS A 470 -4.35 10.81 -19.44
C LYS A 470 -4.48 12.28 -19.86
N LEU A 471 -4.12 13.23 -18.99
CA LEU A 471 -4.08 14.66 -19.34
C LEU A 471 -3.09 14.95 -20.48
N PHE A 472 -1.89 14.35 -20.45
CA PHE A 472 -0.94 14.49 -21.55
C PHE A 472 -1.48 13.93 -22.87
N LEU A 473 -2.12 12.76 -22.83
CA LEU A 473 -2.73 12.15 -24.04
C LEU A 473 -3.87 13.00 -24.62
N LEU A 474 -4.69 13.62 -23.77
CA LEU A 474 -5.73 14.56 -24.22
C LEU A 474 -5.11 15.77 -24.91
N PHE A 475 -4.07 16.37 -24.32
CA PHE A 475 -3.35 17.48 -24.92
C PHE A 475 -2.79 17.13 -26.32
N PHE A 476 -2.21 15.93 -26.49
CA PHE A 476 -1.74 15.49 -27.80
C PHE A 476 -2.88 15.19 -28.79
N LYS A 477 -4.00 14.63 -28.35
CA LYS A 477 -5.17 14.41 -29.22
C LYS A 477 -5.75 15.74 -29.71
N ASP A 478 -5.84 16.74 -28.84
CA ASP A 478 -6.35 18.07 -29.21
C ASP A 478 -5.41 18.77 -30.19
N GLN A 479 -4.08 18.65 -30.00
CA GLN A 479 -3.12 19.20 -30.97
C GLN A 479 -3.12 18.47 -32.32
N PHE A 480 -3.27 17.15 -32.34
CA PHE A 480 -3.39 16.39 -33.58
C PHE A 480 -4.70 16.68 -34.31
N MET A 481 -5.83 16.82 -33.59
CA MET A 481 -7.11 17.21 -34.17
C MET A 481 -7.07 18.65 -34.71
N PHE A 482 -6.47 19.60 -33.98
CA PHE A 482 -6.25 20.96 -34.48
C PHE A 482 -5.33 21.01 -35.70
N SER A 483 -4.28 20.19 -35.73
CA SER A 483 -3.41 20.09 -36.91
C SER A 483 -4.12 19.48 -38.12
N PHE A 484 -5.05 18.54 -37.91
CA PHE A 484 -5.85 17.94 -38.98
C PHE A 484 -6.91 18.91 -39.52
N PHE A 485 -7.57 19.67 -38.64
CA PHE A 485 -8.55 20.69 -39.04
C PHE A 485 -7.89 21.90 -39.73
N ASN A 486 -6.69 22.32 -39.29
CA ASN A 486 -5.95 23.37 -40.00
C ASN A 486 -5.43 22.92 -41.37
N LEU A 487 -5.15 21.63 -41.58
CA LEU A 487 -4.83 21.11 -42.91
C LEU A 487 -6.07 21.03 -43.82
N ALA A 488 -7.25 20.78 -43.26
CA ALA A 488 -8.51 20.67 -44.00
C ALA A 488 -9.14 22.04 -44.38
N TRP A 489 -8.66 23.15 -43.81
CA TRP A 489 -9.04 24.52 -44.17
C TRP A 489 -7.99 25.25 -45.04
N SER A 490 -6.94 24.53 -45.46
CA SER A 490 -5.85 25.04 -46.31
C SER A 490 -5.88 24.47 -47.75
N VAL A 491 -7.04 23.99 -48.20
CA VAL A 491 -7.34 23.56 -49.57
C VAL A 491 -8.65 24.21 -49.97
#